data_AF-A0A151ZIF9-F1
#
_entry.id   AF-A0A151ZIF9-F1
#
_cell.length_a   1.000
_cell.length_b   1.000
_cell.length_c   1.000
_cell.angle_alpha   90.00
_cell.angle_beta   90.00
_cell.angle_gamma   90.00
#
_symmetry.space_group_name_H-M   'P 1'
#
loop_
_entity.id
_entity.type
_entity.pdbx_description
1 polymer ?
#
loop_
_entity_poly.entity_id
_entity_poly.type
_entity_poly.pdbx_seq_one_letter_code
_entity_poly.pdbx_strand_id
1 'polypeptide(L)'
;MADLYTTPVAFYYDKKSGYTAEEFSEVLGRSKTIYVGYLSFYTTEEQLYELFKKCGEIKRIVMGLDRIQRTPCGFCFVEYYTREDAEDCIKYINGTKLDERLIRCDWDYGFREGRQYGRGASGGQVRDEYRTDYDAGRGGYGKQTRQADPYDLAAVYHDYDSQSQGLSNQGTYSGKRNRDDNDNDFKKKYKDSHNINNNINNNNNNNNIKPRFRERDEEDN
;
A
#
# COMPACT_ATOMS: atom_id res chain seq x y z
N MET A 1 21.23 18.71 30.04
CA MET A 1 20.47 17.44 30.10
C MET A 1 19.58 17.38 28.87
N ALA A 2 20.12 16.97 27.72
CA ALA A 2 19.34 16.80 26.50
C ALA A 2 18.86 15.34 26.40
N ASP A 3 17.56 15.17 26.64
CA ASP A 3 16.63 14.15 26.16
C ASP A 3 17.14 12.73 25.89
N LEU A 4 17.10 11.90 26.93
CA LEU A 4 17.32 10.45 26.88
C LEU A 4 16.12 9.65 26.29
N TYR A 5 15.12 10.31 25.70
CA TYR A 5 13.86 9.70 25.24
C TYR A 5 13.44 10.08 23.81
N THR A 6 14.29 10.75 23.04
CA THR A 6 14.09 10.81 21.58
C THR A 6 14.50 9.45 21.03
N THR A 7 13.54 8.52 20.96
CA THR A 7 13.69 7.35 20.09
C THR A 7 14.07 7.87 18.71
N PRO A 8 15.17 7.40 18.09
CA PRO A 8 15.48 7.79 16.73
C PRO A 8 14.30 7.32 15.87
N VAL A 9 13.45 8.26 15.46
CA VAL A 9 12.42 8.01 14.47
C VAL A 9 13.21 7.57 13.25
N ALA A 10 13.08 6.30 12.84
CA ALA A 10 13.75 5.81 11.65
C ALA A 10 13.37 6.74 10.51
N PHE A 11 14.33 7.56 10.07
CA PHE A 11 14.08 8.58 9.07
C PHE A 11 13.63 7.88 7.80
N TYR A 12 12.37 8.06 7.45
CA TYR A 12 11.85 7.65 6.16
C TYR A 12 12.67 8.35 5.08
N TYR A 13 13.31 7.59 4.19
CA TYR A 13 14.04 8.12 3.05
C TYR A 13 13.39 7.66 1.75
N ASP A 14 12.82 8.59 0.99
CA ASP A 14 12.24 8.28 -0.31
C ASP A 14 13.35 8.19 -1.36
N LYS A 15 13.72 6.95 -1.72
CA LYS A 15 14.71 6.67 -2.78
C LYS A 15 14.33 7.25 -4.14
N LYS A 16 13.05 7.59 -4.37
CA LYS A 16 12.58 8.22 -5.62
C LYS A 16 12.60 9.75 -5.57
N SER A 17 13.05 10.36 -4.48
CA SER A 17 13.13 11.81 -4.34
C SER A 17 14.18 12.45 -5.26
N GLY A 18 15.23 11.69 -5.61
CA GLY A 18 16.39 12.17 -6.35
C GLY A 18 17.42 12.95 -5.51
N TYR A 19 17.19 13.08 -4.20
CA TYR A 19 18.14 13.68 -3.26
C TYR A 19 19.17 12.66 -2.78
N THR A 20 20.32 13.10 -2.29
CA THR A 20 21.16 12.28 -1.40
C THR A 20 20.52 12.16 -0.01
N ALA A 21 21.07 11.31 0.87
CA ALA A 21 20.54 11.17 2.23
C ALA A 21 20.69 12.47 3.03
N GLU A 22 21.80 13.18 2.85
CA GLU A 22 22.11 14.46 3.49
C GLU A 22 21.15 15.54 3.01
N GLU A 23 21.01 15.71 1.69
CA GLU A 23 20.08 16.65 1.07
C GLU A 23 18.63 16.37 1.50
N PHE A 24 18.25 15.09 1.58
CA PHE A 24 16.91 14.71 2.00
C PHE A 24 16.65 15.11 3.45
N SER A 25 17.61 14.91 4.35
CA SER A 25 17.54 15.34 5.75
C SER A 25 17.37 16.86 5.86
N GLU A 26 18.15 17.63 5.09
CA GLU A 26 18.04 19.09 5.04
C GLU A 26 16.68 19.56 4.53
N VAL A 27 16.17 18.94 3.46
CA VAL A 27 14.85 19.24 2.91
C VAL A 27 13.75 18.92 3.92
N LEU A 28 13.83 17.79 4.63
CA LEU A 28 12.90 17.48 5.71
C LEU A 28 12.96 18.48 6.85
N GLY A 29 14.14 18.99 7.20
CA GLY A 29 14.33 19.99 8.27
C GLY A 29 13.64 21.33 8.01
N ARG A 30 13.39 21.67 6.75
CA ARG A 30 12.72 22.93 6.32
C ARG A 30 11.36 22.72 5.63
N SER A 31 10.86 21.49 5.60
CA SER A 31 9.64 21.16 4.87
C SER A 31 8.39 21.73 5.53
N LYS A 32 7.39 22.07 4.73
CA LYS A 32 6.06 22.50 5.21
C LYS A 32 4.97 21.49 4.83
N THR A 33 5.40 20.31 4.37
CA THR A 33 4.51 19.26 3.88
C THR A 33 4.56 18.07 4.83
N ILE A 34 3.37 17.63 5.23
CA ILE A 34 3.15 16.46 6.07
C ILE A 34 2.54 15.35 5.21
N TYR A 35 3.16 14.17 5.24
CA TYR A 35 2.52 12.95 4.78
C TYR A 35 1.57 12.46 5.88
N VAL A 36 0.32 12.18 5.51
CA VAL A 36 -0.69 11.65 6.42
C VAL A 36 -1.06 10.24 5.97
N GLY A 37 -0.70 9.25 6.77
CA GLY A 37 -1.02 7.85 6.55
C GLY A 37 -2.15 7.34 7.43
N TYR A 38 -2.49 6.08 7.21
CA TYR A 38 -3.46 5.31 8.01
C TYR A 38 -4.92 5.81 7.94
N LEU A 39 -5.26 6.70 6.99
CA LEU A 39 -6.64 7.16 6.73
C LEU A 39 -7.60 6.04 6.29
N SER A 40 -8.90 6.26 6.43
CA SER A 40 -9.90 5.42 5.77
C SER A 40 -9.92 5.71 4.27
N PHE A 41 -10.34 4.75 3.44
CA PHE A 41 -10.63 5.01 2.02
C PHE A 41 -11.86 5.91 1.82
N TYR A 42 -12.68 6.04 2.86
CA TYR A 42 -13.87 6.88 2.87
C TYR A 42 -13.62 8.27 3.48
N THR A 43 -12.43 8.54 4.02
CA THR A 43 -12.07 9.85 4.57
C THR A 43 -12.05 10.88 3.44
N THR A 44 -12.81 11.96 3.62
CA THR A 44 -12.95 13.05 2.64
C THR A 44 -11.91 14.15 2.85
N GLU A 45 -11.70 14.97 1.82
CA GLU A 45 -10.79 16.13 1.90
C GLU A 45 -11.31 17.16 2.90
N GLU A 46 -12.63 17.34 2.99
CA GLU A 46 -13.29 18.26 3.92
C GLU A 46 -13.05 17.86 5.38
N GLN A 47 -13.13 16.56 5.69
CA GLN A 47 -12.82 16.05 7.04
C GLN A 47 -11.34 16.28 7.40
N LEU A 48 -10.43 16.08 6.44
CA LEU A 48 -9.01 16.39 6.62
C LEU A 48 -8.81 17.88 6.85
N TYR A 49 -9.45 18.74 6.05
CA TYR A 49 -9.37 20.19 6.23
C TYR A 49 -9.82 20.62 7.63
N GLU A 50 -10.96 20.12 8.11
CA GLU A 50 -11.48 20.48 9.44
C GLU A 50 -10.60 20.01 10.60
N LEU A 51 -9.90 18.89 10.45
CA LEU A 51 -8.96 18.42 11.46
C LEU A 51 -7.64 19.21 11.42
N PHE A 52 -7.05 19.36 10.25
CA PHE A 52 -5.69 19.89 10.09
C PHE A 52 -5.63 21.42 10.19
N LYS A 53 -6.73 22.15 9.91
CA LYS A 53 -6.80 23.61 10.10
C LYS A 53 -6.61 24.05 11.56
N LYS A 54 -6.72 23.11 12.52
CA LYS A 54 -6.51 23.36 13.95
C LYS A 54 -5.04 23.66 14.29
N CYS A 55 -4.10 23.23 13.45
CA CYS A 55 -2.67 23.48 13.63
C CYS A 55 -2.20 24.75 12.93
N GLY A 56 -2.92 25.20 11.90
CA GLY A 56 -2.55 26.40 11.16
C GLY A 56 -3.21 26.49 9.80
N GLU A 57 -2.78 27.47 9.01
CA GLU A 57 -3.39 27.75 7.72
C GLU A 57 -2.89 26.75 6.66
N ILE A 58 -3.83 25.96 6.12
CA ILE A 58 -3.54 24.97 5.10
C ILE A 58 -3.41 25.68 3.75
N LYS A 59 -2.25 25.49 3.10
CA LYS A 59 -2.01 25.97 1.74
C LYS A 59 -2.66 25.07 0.69
N ARG A 60 -2.58 23.74 0.86
CA ARG A 60 -3.30 22.76 0.05
C ARG A 60 -3.32 21.38 0.70
N ILE A 61 -4.32 20.59 0.33
CA ILE A 61 -4.37 19.14 0.57
C ILE A 61 -4.25 18.44 -0.77
N VAL A 62 -3.50 17.34 -0.82
CA VAL A 62 -3.41 16.47 -1.99
C VAL A 62 -3.77 15.06 -1.58
N MET A 63 -4.95 14.60 -2.00
CA MET A 63 -5.43 13.25 -1.71
C MET A 63 -4.56 12.20 -2.40
N GLY A 64 -4.21 11.16 -1.65
CA GLY A 64 -3.51 9.99 -2.16
C GLY A 64 -4.47 9.04 -2.86
N LEU A 65 -4.25 8.82 -4.15
CA LEU A 65 -5.14 8.06 -5.03
C LEU A 65 -4.51 6.74 -5.49
N ASP A 66 -5.35 5.75 -5.74
CA ASP A 66 -4.98 4.57 -6.50
C ASP A 66 -4.58 4.99 -7.92
N ARG A 67 -3.43 4.49 -8.40
CA ARG A 67 -2.88 4.85 -9.71
C ARG A 67 -3.79 4.43 -10.88
N ILE A 68 -4.57 3.37 -10.71
CA ILE A 68 -5.44 2.77 -11.71
C ILE A 68 -6.87 3.28 -11.53
N GLN A 69 -7.45 3.07 -10.34
CA GLN A 69 -8.87 3.38 -10.07
C GLN A 69 -9.13 4.87 -9.85
N ARG A 70 -8.08 5.66 -9.57
CA ARG A 70 -8.17 7.10 -9.24
C ARG A 70 -9.05 7.40 -8.03
N THR A 71 -9.26 6.43 -7.16
CA THR A 71 -9.99 6.56 -5.88
C THR A 71 -9.03 6.76 -4.71
N PRO A 72 -9.46 7.36 -3.58
CA PRO A 72 -8.62 7.48 -2.39
C PRO A 72 -8.07 6.12 -1.93
N CYS A 73 -6.77 6.06 -1.63
CA CYS A 73 -6.10 4.86 -1.13
C CYS A 73 -5.50 5.06 0.27
N GLY A 74 -6.12 5.92 1.07
CA GLY A 74 -5.88 5.99 2.52
C GLY A 74 -4.57 6.68 2.90
N PHE A 75 -4.15 7.68 2.13
CA PHE A 75 -3.14 8.65 2.54
C PHE A 75 -3.40 10.00 1.89
N CYS A 76 -2.76 11.06 2.35
CA CYS A 76 -2.74 12.35 1.68
C CYS A 76 -1.44 13.12 2.01
N PHE A 77 -1.27 14.27 1.38
CA PHE A 77 -0.29 15.28 1.76
C PHE A 77 -1.03 16.54 2.22
N VAL A 78 -0.58 17.13 3.31
CA VAL A 78 -1.04 18.44 3.79
C VAL A 78 0.13 19.40 3.74
N GLU A 79 0.00 20.49 2.98
CA GLU A 79 1.00 21.55 2.91
C GLU A 79 0.48 22.78 3.66
N TYR A 80 1.27 23.25 4.63
CA TYR A 80 1.02 24.49 5.37
C TYR A 80 1.75 25.68 4.76
N TYR A 81 1.33 26.90 5.11
CA TYR A 81 2.03 28.11 4.71
C TYR A 81 3.37 28.29 5.45
N THR A 82 3.41 27.94 6.72
CA THR A 82 4.57 28.08 7.62
C THR A 82 5.12 26.71 8.03
N ARG A 83 6.33 26.67 8.58
CA ARG A 83 6.94 25.43 9.10
C ARG A 83 6.38 25.10 10.47
N GLU A 84 6.15 26.13 11.26
CA GLU A 84 5.66 26.10 12.63
C GLU A 84 4.30 25.40 12.70
N ASP A 85 3.37 25.71 11.80
CA ASP A 85 2.07 25.05 11.71
C ASP A 85 2.19 23.54 11.41
N ALA A 86 3.19 23.16 10.59
CA ALA A 86 3.47 21.77 10.27
C ALA A 86 4.12 21.03 11.46
N GLU A 87 4.92 21.71 12.28
CA GLU A 87 5.48 21.18 13.53
C GLU A 87 4.38 20.92 14.56
N ASP A 88 3.44 21.85 14.69
CA ASP A 88 2.26 21.68 15.54
C ASP A 88 1.39 20.49 15.07
N CYS A 89 1.26 20.28 13.77
CA CYS A 89 0.60 19.09 13.21
C CYS A 89 1.28 17.78 13.66
N ILE A 90 2.62 17.71 13.57
CA ILE A 90 3.39 16.54 14.02
C ILE A 90 3.25 16.33 15.53
N LYS A 91 3.16 17.41 16.31
CA LYS A 91 3.10 17.37 17.77
C LYS A 91 1.72 17.00 18.31
N TYR A 92 0.65 17.55 17.73
CA TYR A 92 -0.70 17.48 18.32
C TYR A 92 -1.70 16.61 17.55
N ILE A 93 -1.53 16.44 16.23
CA ILE A 93 -2.47 15.67 15.39
C ILE A 93 -1.97 14.25 15.12
N ASN A 94 -0.66 14.04 15.10
CA ASN A 94 -0.09 12.71 14.93
C ASN A 94 -0.60 11.74 16.02
N GLY A 95 -1.08 10.57 15.62
CA GLY A 95 -1.63 9.58 16.54
C GLY A 95 -3.03 9.88 17.05
N THR A 96 -3.68 10.96 16.63
CA THR A 96 -5.10 11.21 16.95
C THR A 96 -6.02 10.38 16.07
N LYS A 97 -7.31 10.32 16.43
CA LYS A 97 -8.33 9.58 15.66
C LYS A 97 -8.97 10.44 14.57
N LEU A 98 -9.14 9.86 13.39
CA LEU A 98 -10.00 10.34 12.32
C LEU A 98 -10.73 9.14 11.70
N ASP A 99 -12.07 9.19 11.61
CA ASP A 99 -12.93 8.08 11.18
C ASP A 99 -12.63 6.77 11.95
N GLU A 100 -12.49 6.86 13.27
CA GLU A 100 -12.10 5.77 14.19
C GLU A 100 -10.72 5.15 13.96
N ARG A 101 -9.85 5.78 13.17
CA ARG A 101 -8.50 5.31 12.87
C ARG A 101 -7.46 6.24 13.46
N LEU A 102 -6.44 5.67 14.09
CA LEU A 102 -5.27 6.44 14.51
C LEU A 102 -4.46 6.82 13.27
N ILE A 103 -4.38 8.11 12.98
CA ILE A 103 -3.65 8.62 11.82
C ILE A 103 -2.18 8.79 12.15
N ARG A 104 -1.31 8.64 11.15
CA ARG A 104 0.12 8.86 11.29
C ARG A 104 0.53 10.05 10.45
N CYS A 105 1.18 11.03 11.07
CA CYS A 105 1.74 12.19 10.40
C CYS A 105 3.27 12.08 10.38
N ASP A 106 3.89 12.30 9.23
CA ASP A 106 5.34 12.32 9.07
C ASP A 106 5.78 13.49 8.20
N TRP A 107 7.02 13.94 8.42
CA TRP A 107 7.66 14.88 7.53
C TRP A 107 7.77 14.31 6.12
N ASP A 108 7.38 15.13 5.14
CA ASP A 108 7.53 14.82 3.73
C ASP A 108 8.48 15.83 3.08
N TYR A 109 9.25 15.45 2.07
CA TYR A 109 10.23 16.34 1.43
C TYR A 109 9.62 17.35 0.45
N GLY A 110 8.29 17.40 0.37
CA GLY A 110 7.54 18.30 -0.49
C GLY A 110 6.81 17.55 -1.60
N PHE A 111 5.58 18.01 -1.88
CA PHE A 111 4.77 17.40 -2.92
C PHE A 111 5.35 17.67 -4.31
N ARG A 112 5.36 16.62 -5.13
CA ARG A 112 5.69 16.66 -6.56
C ARG A 112 4.64 15.87 -7.32
N GLU A 113 4.33 16.31 -8.54
CA GLU A 113 3.36 15.64 -9.40
C GLU A 113 3.71 14.15 -9.59
N GLY A 114 2.71 13.29 -9.56
CA GLY A 114 2.83 11.83 -9.59
C GLY A 114 2.96 11.18 -8.21
N ARG A 115 3.32 11.94 -7.15
CA ARG A 115 3.40 11.39 -5.78
C ARG A 115 2.04 11.16 -5.13
N GLN A 116 0.98 11.74 -5.67
CA GLN A 116 -0.39 11.45 -5.23
C GLN A 116 -0.78 10.00 -5.49
N TYR A 117 -0.09 9.28 -6.39
CA TYR A 117 -0.46 7.92 -6.71
C TYR A 117 0.22 6.88 -5.82
N GLY A 118 -0.56 5.90 -5.38
CA GLY A 118 -0.08 4.69 -4.73
C GLY A 118 1.02 3.98 -5.54
N ARG A 119 2.01 3.42 -4.82
CA ARG A 119 3.20 2.79 -5.40
C ARG A 119 3.13 1.26 -5.42
N GLY A 120 2.03 0.67 -4.98
CA GLY A 120 1.77 -0.76 -5.11
C GLY A 120 1.68 -1.18 -6.57
N ALA A 121 2.01 -2.45 -6.82
CA ALA A 121 1.77 -3.13 -8.09
C ALA A 121 0.30 -3.06 -8.52
N SER A 122 -0.62 -3.23 -7.58
CA SER A 122 -2.08 -3.20 -7.78
C SER A 122 -2.69 -1.80 -7.98
N GLY A 123 -1.89 -0.74 -7.84
CA GLY A 123 -2.33 0.65 -7.96
C GLY A 123 -2.38 1.41 -6.64
N GLY A 124 -2.74 0.72 -5.55
CA GLY A 124 -2.87 1.30 -4.20
C GLY A 124 -1.54 1.49 -3.47
N GLN A 125 -1.58 1.56 -2.13
CA GLN A 125 -0.34 1.66 -1.34
C GLN A 125 0.37 0.31 -1.25
N VAL A 126 1.70 0.31 -1.27
CA VAL A 126 2.53 -0.91 -1.15
C VAL A 126 2.17 -1.73 0.11
N ARG A 127 1.88 -1.06 1.22
CA ARG A 127 1.49 -1.73 2.47
C ARG A 127 0.18 -2.52 2.36
N ASP A 128 -0.76 -2.08 1.52
CA ASP A 128 -2.06 -2.72 1.39
C ASP A 128 -1.96 -4.01 0.52
N GLU A 129 -0.83 -4.25 -0.13
CA GLU A 129 -0.58 -5.46 -0.90
C GLU A 129 -0.28 -6.66 -0.02
N TYR A 130 0.49 -6.42 1.04
CA TYR A 130 1.00 -7.44 1.97
C TYR A 130 0.17 -7.57 3.25
N ARG A 131 -0.93 -6.80 3.37
CA ARG A 131 -1.78 -6.80 4.56
C ARG A 131 -2.58 -8.11 4.66
N THR A 132 -2.46 -8.80 5.79
CA THR A 132 -3.10 -10.10 6.02
C THR A 132 -4.42 -9.99 6.77
N ASP A 133 -4.58 -8.97 7.62
CA ASP A 133 -5.81 -8.67 8.33
C ASP A 133 -6.92 -8.18 7.38
N TYR A 134 -8.17 -8.30 7.82
CA TYR A 134 -9.32 -7.68 7.17
C TYR A 134 -9.51 -6.27 7.74
N ASP A 135 -9.64 -5.27 6.87
CA ASP A 135 -9.93 -3.89 7.27
C ASP A 135 -10.93 -3.28 6.28
N ALA A 136 -12.17 -3.10 6.75
CA ALA A 136 -13.26 -2.56 5.95
C ALA A 136 -12.96 -1.13 5.45
N GLY A 137 -12.29 -0.31 6.27
CA GLY A 137 -11.86 1.05 5.89
C GLY A 137 -10.71 1.07 4.88
N ARG A 138 -10.18 -0.10 4.52
CA ARG A 138 -9.12 -0.32 3.51
C ARG A 138 -9.57 -1.27 2.40
N GLY A 139 -10.89 -1.42 2.23
CA GLY A 139 -11.49 -2.23 1.18
C GLY A 139 -11.49 -3.74 1.42
N GLY A 140 -11.10 -4.25 2.60
CA GLY A 140 -11.18 -5.67 2.97
C GLY A 140 -9.81 -6.31 3.25
N TYR A 141 -9.53 -7.49 2.70
CA TYR A 141 -8.19 -8.12 2.75
C TYR A 141 -7.22 -7.48 1.75
N GLY A 142 -5.92 -7.60 2.04
CA GLY A 142 -4.84 -7.17 1.15
C GLY A 142 -4.81 -7.94 -0.18
N LYS A 143 -4.20 -7.32 -1.21
CA LYS A 143 -4.33 -7.78 -2.60
C LYS A 143 -3.60 -9.10 -2.90
N GLN A 144 -2.47 -9.39 -2.25
CA GLN A 144 -1.80 -10.69 -2.42
C GLN A 144 -2.59 -11.83 -1.77
N THR A 145 -3.24 -11.55 -0.64
CA THR A 145 -4.10 -12.52 0.05
C THR A 145 -5.34 -12.86 -0.77
N ARG A 146 -5.93 -11.90 -1.50
CA ARG A 146 -7.09 -12.17 -2.39
C ARG A 146 -6.79 -13.12 -3.55
N GLN A 147 -5.57 -13.10 -4.09
CA GLN A 147 -5.20 -14.05 -5.16
C GLN A 147 -5.03 -15.49 -4.64
N ALA A 148 -4.92 -15.67 -3.31
CA ALA A 148 -4.78 -16.97 -2.69
C ALA A 148 -6.13 -17.63 -2.33
N ASP A 149 -7.26 -16.94 -2.45
CA ASP A 149 -8.56 -17.48 -2.07
C ASP A 149 -9.25 -18.16 -3.27
N PRO A 150 -9.38 -19.50 -3.30
CA PRO A 150 -9.91 -20.23 -4.46
C PRO A 150 -11.37 -19.91 -4.79
N TYR A 151 -12.11 -19.31 -3.85
CA TYR A 151 -13.55 -19.04 -3.99
C TYR A 151 -13.86 -17.73 -4.74
N ASP A 152 -12.92 -16.79 -4.85
CA ASP A 152 -13.15 -15.50 -5.53
C ASP A 152 -13.06 -15.61 -7.07
N LEU A 153 -12.52 -16.72 -7.61
CA LEU A 153 -12.50 -16.97 -9.07
C LEU A 153 -13.92 -17.15 -9.65
N ALA A 154 -14.88 -17.59 -8.83
CA ALA A 154 -16.27 -17.82 -9.24
C ALA A 154 -17.02 -16.50 -9.52
N ALA A 155 -16.68 -15.41 -8.83
CA ALA A 155 -17.31 -14.10 -9.04
C ALA A 155 -16.94 -13.48 -10.39
N VAL A 156 -15.77 -13.83 -10.94
CA VAL A 156 -15.34 -13.37 -12.27
C VAL A 156 -16.01 -14.17 -13.40
N TYR A 157 -16.41 -15.42 -13.14
CA TYR A 157 -17.09 -16.26 -14.14
C TYR A 157 -18.59 -15.99 -14.29
N HIS A 158 -19.26 -15.42 -13.28
CA HIS A 158 -20.71 -15.21 -13.33
C HIS A 158 -21.17 -14.00 -14.16
N ASP A 159 -20.27 -13.08 -14.53
CA ASP A 159 -20.65 -11.88 -15.30
C ASP A 159 -20.69 -12.12 -16.82
N TYR A 160 -20.01 -13.17 -17.32
CA TYR A 160 -19.95 -13.47 -18.76
C TYR A 160 -21.19 -14.20 -19.31
N ASP A 161 -22.02 -14.79 -18.45
CA ASP A 161 -23.16 -15.61 -18.89
C ASP A 161 -24.47 -14.81 -19.04
N SER A 162 -24.44 -13.50 -18.73
CA SER A 162 -25.62 -12.62 -18.76
C SER A 162 -25.80 -11.84 -20.07
N GLN A 163 -24.89 -11.95 -21.05
CA GLN A 163 -24.99 -11.28 -22.36
C GLN A 163 -25.23 -12.20 -23.57
N SER A 164 -25.41 -13.51 -23.36
CA SER A 164 -25.59 -14.49 -24.44
C SER A 164 -26.98 -15.16 -24.38
N GLN A 165 -28.04 -14.37 -24.58
CA GLN A 165 -29.38 -14.89 -24.87
C GLN A 165 -29.91 -14.20 -26.12
N GLY A 166 -29.83 -14.90 -27.26
CA GLY A 166 -30.49 -14.50 -28.49
C GLY A 166 -29.83 -15.06 -29.74
N LEU A 167 -30.17 -16.29 -30.11
CA LEU A 167 -30.53 -16.75 -31.48
C LEU A 167 -30.38 -18.28 -31.59
N SER A 168 -31.52 -18.94 -31.70
CA SER A 168 -31.68 -20.33 -32.12
C SER A 168 -31.21 -20.54 -33.56
N ASN A 169 -30.47 -21.62 -33.84
CA ASN A 169 -30.68 -22.34 -35.09
C ASN A 169 -30.22 -23.80 -35.06
N GLN A 170 -31.03 -24.63 -35.69
CA GLN A 170 -30.87 -26.07 -35.85
C GLN A 170 -29.74 -26.43 -36.81
N GLY A 171 -29.08 -27.56 -36.56
CA GLY A 171 -28.13 -28.15 -37.50
C GLY A 171 -27.48 -29.43 -36.98
N THR A 172 -28.11 -30.56 -37.27
CA THR A 172 -27.53 -31.90 -37.13
C THR A 172 -26.40 -32.12 -38.14
N TYR A 173 -25.19 -32.45 -37.70
CA TYR A 173 -24.21 -33.17 -38.53
C TYR A 173 -23.39 -34.16 -37.69
N SER A 174 -23.48 -35.43 -38.10
CA SER A 174 -22.64 -36.54 -37.70
C SER A 174 -21.24 -36.42 -38.31
N GLY A 175 -20.17 -36.64 -37.54
CA GLY A 175 -18.81 -36.71 -38.07
C GLY A 175 -17.85 -37.34 -37.06
N LYS A 176 -17.02 -38.27 -37.53
CA LYS A 176 -16.26 -39.26 -36.75
C LYS A 176 -14.98 -38.69 -36.11
N ARG A 177 -14.54 -39.37 -35.05
CA ARG A 177 -13.26 -39.20 -34.33
C ARG A 177 -12.06 -39.25 -35.28
N ASN A 178 -11.08 -38.37 -35.06
CA ASN A 178 -9.66 -38.68 -35.24
C ASN A 178 -8.90 -38.12 -34.04
N ARG A 179 -8.17 -39.03 -33.37
CA ARG A 179 -7.15 -38.71 -32.36
C ARG A 179 -5.93 -38.20 -33.11
N ASP A 180 -5.47 -37.00 -32.80
CA ASP A 180 -4.10 -36.59 -33.06
C ASP A 180 -3.55 -35.93 -31.79
N ASP A 181 -2.51 -36.57 -31.26
CA ASP A 181 -1.78 -36.22 -30.06
C ASP A 181 -0.94 -34.94 -30.27
N ASN A 182 -1.15 -33.89 -29.45
CA ASN A 182 -0.07 -32.96 -29.11
C ASN A 182 -0.40 -32.02 -27.92
N ASP A 183 -0.73 -32.59 -26.76
CA ASP A 183 -0.71 -31.87 -25.49
C ASP A 183 0.65 -32.07 -24.81
N ASN A 184 1.63 -31.20 -25.06
CA ASN A 184 2.84 -31.10 -24.22
C ASN A 184 3.67 -29.83 -24.51
N ASP A 185 3.19 -28.64 -24.12
CA ASP A 185 4.14 -27.52 -23.92
C ASP A 185 3.75 -26.43 -22.90
N PHE A 186 2.74 -26.64 -22.04
CA PHE A 186 2.35 -25.64 -21.03
C PHE A 186 2.50 -26.08 -19.57
N LYS A 187 2.92 -27.33 -19.31
CA LYS A 187 3.04 -27.90 -17.95
C LYS A 187 4.48 -28.03 -17.41
N LYS A 188 5.49 -27.50 -18.10
CA LYS A 188 6.92 -27.65 -17.71
C LYS A 188 7.55 -26.43 -17.00
N LYS A 189 6.77 -25.45 -16.51
CA LYS A 189 7.32 -24.29 -15.78
C LYS A 189 6.87 -24.13 -14.32
N TYR A 190 6.06 -25.05 -13.80
CA TYR A 190 5.55 -24.99 -12.42
C TYR A 190 6.12 -26.08 -11.48
N LYS A 191 7.13 -26.85 -11.91
CA LYS A 191 7.67 -27.99 -11.11
C LYS A 191 9.15 -27.90 -10.71
N ASP A 192 9.89 -26.87 -11.12
CA ASP A 192 11.34 -26.76 -10.86
C ASP A 192 11.73 -25.80 -9.72
N SER A 193 10.78 -25.33 -8.91
CA SER A 193 11.08 -24.33 -7.85
C SER A 193 11.07 -24.88 -6.42
N HIS A 194 10.81 -26.18 -6.20
CA HIS A 194 10.78 -26.78 -4.87
C HIS A 194 11.61 -28.07 -4.83
N ASN A 195 12.95 -27.96 -4.89
CA ASN A 195 13.85 -28.88 -4.19
C ASN A 195 15.33 -28.48 -4.33
N ILE A 196 15.78 -27.44 -3.60
CA ILE A 196 17.19 -27.37 -3.17
C ILE A 196 17.23 -26.70 -1.79
N ASN A 197 17.25 -27.52 -0.74
CA ASN A 197 17.92 -27.17 0.51
C ASN A 197 18.79 -28.35 0.94
N ASN A 198 20.05 -28.03 1.27
CA ASN A 198 21.06 -28.79 2.02
C ASN A 198 22.35 -29.12 1.25
N ASN A 199 23.24 -28.12 1.16
CA ASN A 199 24.59 -28.26 1.71
C ASN A 199 25.30 -26.89 1.72
N ILE A 200 25.18 -26.18 2.84
CA ILE A 200 26.03 -25.05 3.20
C ILE A 200 26.99 -25.57 4.27
N ASN A 201 28.29 -25.59 3.95
CA ASN A 201 29.33 -25.47 4.94
C ASN A 201 30.43 -24.53 4.41
N ASN A 202 30.63 -23.46 5.19
CA ASN A 202 31.82 -22.65 5.39
C ASN A 202 32.35 -21.79 4.21
N ASN A 203 32.01 -20.49 4.24
CA ASN A 203 32.93 -19.49 4.81
C ASN A 203 32.28 -18.10 4.95
N ASN A 204 32.51 -17.49 6.11
CA ASN A 204 31.97 -16.23 6.61
C ASN A 204 32.47 -14.99 5.84
N ASN A 205 31.63 -13.98 5.65
CA ASN A 205 31.65 -12.75 6.46
C ASN A 205 30.72 -11.64 5.92
N ASN A 206 30.07 -10.98 6.89
CA ASN A 206 29.56 -9.60 6.91
C ASN A 206 28.14 -9.26 6.41
N ASN A 207 27.30 -9.07 7.44
CA ASN A 207 26.32 -8.00 7.66
C ASN A 207 25.13 -7.86 6.68
N ASN A 208 23.97 -8.38 7.10
CA ASN A 208 22.68 -7.85 6.65
C ASN A 208 21.62 -7.83 7.76
N ILE A 209 21.13 -6.62 7.99
CA ILE A 209 20.08 -6.21 8.91
C ILE A 209 18.74 -6.76 8.38
N LYS A 210 18.03 -7.54 9.20
CA LYS A 210 16.62 -7.91 8.94
C LYS A 210 15.69 -6.79 9.43
N PRO A 211 14.63 -6.41 8.69
CA PRO A 211 13.55 -5.60 9.26
C PRO A 211 12.72 -6.51 10.18
N ARG A 212 12.78 -6.27 11.48
CA ARG A 212 12.10 -7.10 12.48
C ARG A 212 10.68 -6.56 12.73
N PHE A 213 9.72 -7.32 12.22
CA PHE A 213 8.34 -7.42 12.71
C PHE A 213 8.36 -7.55 14.25
N ARG A 214 7.55 -6.78 14.98
CA ARG A 214 7.38 -6.96 16.42
C ARG A 214 6.03 -7.60 16.66
N GLU A 215 6.07 -8.84 17.12
CA GLU A 215 4.96 -9.55 17.74
C GLU A 215 4.49 -8.76 18.96
N ARG A 216 3.17 -8.74 19.16
CA ARG A 216 2.49 -8.19 20.32
C ARG A 216 2.30 -9.34 21.28
N ASP A 217 3.11 -9.40 22.34
CA ASP A 217 2.83 -10.29 23.46
C ASP A 217 1.69 -9.69 24.29
N GLU A 218 0.69 -10.53 24.51
CA GLU A 218 -0.41 -10.37 25.46
C GLU A 218 0.14 -10.50 26.89
N GLU A 219 -0.22 -9.58 27.78
CA GLU A 219 -0.33 -9.90 29.20
C GLU A 219 -1.61 -9.25 29.75
N ASP A 220 -2.62 -10.09 29.93
CA ASP A 220 -3.75 -9.87 30.82
C ASP A 220 -3.28 -10.12 32.27
N ASN A 221 -3.57 -9.14 33.13
CA ASN A 221 -3.84 -9.19 34.58
C ASN A 221 -2.85 -9.89 35.54
#